data_AF-A0A965ALT7-F1
#
_entry.id   AF-A0A965ALT7-F1
#
_cell.length_a   1.000
_cell.length_b   1.000
_cell.length_c   1.000
_cell.angle_alpha   90.00
_cell.angle_beta   90.00
_cell.angle_gamma   90.00
#
_symmetry.space_group_name_H-M   'P 1'
#
loop_
_entity.id
_entity.type
_entity.pdbx_description
1 polymer ?
#
loop_
_entity_poly.entity_id
_entity_poly.type
_entity_poly.pdbx_seq_one_letter_code
_entity_poly.pdbx_strand_id
1 'polypeptide(L)' 'AHIEKLLAPLAEDAALVTVCDAHSGTLGWMGSVAGHRIYPLGVDAFGQSGDLQDLYRHYGIDSDAILDAAARACIRRLEG' A
#
# COMPACT_ATOMS: atom_id res chain seq x y z
N ALA A 1 6.74 20.51 2.25
CA ALA A 1 5.61 20.37 1.29
C ALA A 1 4.34 19.85 1.99
N HIS A 2 3.18 19.76 1.32
CA HIS A 2 1.91 19.29 1.94
C HIS A 2 2.02 17.86 2.49
N ILE A 3 2.73 16.98 1.77
CA ILE A 3 2.93 15.58 2.15
C ILE A 3 3.72 15.41 3.46
N GLU A 4 4.76 16.21 3.71
CA GLU A 4 5.53 16.16 4.96
C GLU A 4 4.62 16.45 6.17
N LYS A 5 3.71 17.43 6.04
CA LYS A 5 2.75 17.76 7.11
C LYS A 5 1.74 16.65 7.35
N LEU A 6 1.30 15.98 6.27
CA LEU A 6 0.37 14.85 6.36
C LEU A 6 1.01 13.66 7.09
N LEU A 7 2.28 13.38 6.80
CA LEU A 7 3.00 12.24 7.37
C LEU A 7 3.64 12.53 8.74
N ALA A 8 3.78 13.81 9.14
CA ALA A 8 4.41 14.23 10.39
C ALA A 8 3.91 13.53 11.68
N PRO A 9 2.62 13.13 11.82
CA PRO A 9 2.16 12.43 13.01
C PRO A 9 2.57 10.95 13.11
N LEU A 10 3.12 10.36 12.04
CA LEU A 10 3.49 8.95 12.02
C LEU A 10 4.77 8.71 12.80
N ALA A 11 4.86 7.55 13.48
CA ALA A 11 6.12 7.10 14.08
C ALA A 11 7.19 6.89 12.99
N GLU A 12 8.46 7.11 13.32
CA GLU A 12 9.59 6.94 12.39
C GLU A 12 9.62 5.54 11.73
N ASP A 13 9.24 4.53 12.50
CA ASP A 13 9.22 3.12 12.10
C ASP A 13 7.82 2.65 11.63
N ALA A 14 6.89 3.58 11.41
CA ALA A 14 5.61 3.27 10.78
C ALA A 14 5.81 2.69 9.38
N ALA A 15 4.87 1.85 8.97
CA ALA A 15 4.77 1.33 7.62
C ALA A 15 3.58 1.98 6.91
N LEU A 16 3.72 2.21 5.60
CA LEU A 16 2.66 2.71 4.74
C LEU A 16 2.11 1.56 3.89
N VAL A 17 0.82 1.27 4.02
CA VAL A 17 0.08 0.46 3.06
C VAL A 17 -0.69 1.42 2.16
N THR A 18 -0.34 1.46 0.88
CA THR A 18 -0.99 2.35 -0.10
C THR A 18 -1.83 1.53 -1.05
N VAL A 19 -3.04 2.00 -1.37
CA VAL A 19 -3.95 1.32 -2.29
C VAL A 19 -4.37 2.31 -3.38
N CYS A 20 -4.26 1.91 -4.64
CA CYS A 20 -4.78 2.70 -5.77
C CYS A 20 -5.32 1.80 -6.88
N ASP A 21 -6.38 2.24 -7.55
CA ASP A 21 -6.82 1.68 -8.84
C ASP A 21 -5.94 2.26 -9.98
N ALA A 22 -4.64 1.99 -9.86
CA ALA A 22 -3.57 2.39 -10.77
C ALA A 22 -2.35 1.50 -10.48
N HIS A 23 -1.29 1.61 -11.28
CA HIS A 23 -0.06 0.86 -11.08
C HIS A 23 0.46 1.02 -9.64
N SER A 24 0.85 -0.09 -8.99
CA SER A 24 1.24 -0.14 -7.57
C SER A 24 2.31 0.90 -7.21
N GLY A 25 3.25 1.16 -8.12
CA GLY A 25 4.31 2.16 -7.97
C GLY A 25 3.86 3.64 -7.90
N THR A 26 2.60 3.97 -8.21
CA THR A 26 2.11 5.36 -8.30
C THR A 26 2.31 6.16 -7.01
N LEU A 27 2.09 5.52 -5.86
CA LEU A 27 2.25 6.13 -4.53
C LEU A 27 3.57 5.75 -3.85
N GLY A 28 4.43 4.99 -4.53
CA GLY A 28 5.69 4.45 -3.99
C GLY A 28 6.63 5.51 -3.42
N TRP A 29 6.60 6.72 -3.97
CA TRP A 29 7.44 7.84 -3.55
C TRP A 29 7.15 8.33 -2.12
N MET A 30 5.95 8.07 -1.58
CA MET A 30 5.58 8.53 -0.24
C MET A 30 6.48 7.93 0.86
N GLY A 31 6.97 6.71 0.66
CA GLY A 31 7.92 6.08 1.58
C GLY A 31 9.23 6.87 1.70
N SER A 32 9.68 7.50 0.60
CA SER A 32 10.93 8.27 0.57
C SER A 32 10.84 9.63 1.25
N VAL A 33 9.63 10.13 1.59
CA VAL A 33 9.46 11.45 2.22
C VAL A 33 10.06 11.49 3.62
N ALA A 34 9.86 10.45 4.41
CA ALA A 34 10.36 10.33 5.78
C ALA A 34 11.07 8.98 6.05
N GLY A 35 11.38 8.20 5.01
CA GLY A 35 12.06 6.91 5.14
C GLY A 35 11.16 5.76 5.62
N HIS A 36 9.83 5.91 5.52
CA HIS A 36 8.91 4.85 5.88
C HIS A 36 8.97 3.68 4.89
N ARG A 37 8.81 2.47 5.42
CA ARG A 37 8.61 1.27 4.60
C ARG A 37 7.26 1.35 3.89
N ILE A 38 7.19 0.90 2.65
CA ILE A 38 5.97 0.95 1.84
C ILE A 38 5.57 -0.45 1.35
N TYR A 39 4.28 -0.73 1.41
CA TYR A 39 3.61 -1.93 0.89
C TYR A 39 2.56 -1.47 -0.13
N PRO A 40 2.97 -1.31 -1.41
CA PRO A 40 2.08 -0.77 -2.43
C PRO A 40 1.15 -1.85 -2.98
N LEU A 41 -0.15 -1.54 -3.00
CA LEU A 41 -1.20 -2.34 -3.62
C LEU A 41 -1.78 -1.55 -4.80
N GLY A 42 -1.83 -2.17 -5.97
CA GLY A 42 -2.31 -1.55 -7.18
C GLY A 42 -2.45 -2.53 -8.34
N VAL A 43 -2.82 -2.01 -9.50
CA VAL A 43 -3.11 -2.75 -10.72
C VAL A 43 -1.85 -2.87 -11.57
N ASP A 44 -1.26 -4.07 -11.60
CA ASP A 44 0.00 -4.30 -12.35
C ASP A 44 -0.22 -4.99 -13.72
N ALA A 45 -1.46 -5.31 -14.07
CA ALA A 45 -1.85 -5.87 -15.36
C ALA A 45 -3.22 -5.34 -15.80
N PHE A 46 -3.52 -5.41 -17.11
CA PHE A 46 -4.79 -4.93 -17.68
C PHE A 46 -5.47 -6.02 -18.51
N GLY A 47 -6.75 -5.80 -18.84
CA GLY A 47 -7.49 -6.61 -19.82
C GLY A 47 -8.52 -7.58 -19.25
N GLN A 48 -8.72 -7.59 -17.92
CA GLN A 48 -9.78 -8.39 -17.30
C GLN A 48 -11.13 -7.70 -17.39
N SER A 49 -12.18 -8.50 -17.53
CA SER A 49 -13.58 -8.07 -17.39
C SER A 49 -14.23 -8.91 -16.29
N GLY A 50 -15.03 -8.28 -15.43
CA GLY A 50 -15.67 -8.94 -14.30
C GLY A 50 -16.46 -7.95 -13.47
N ASP A 51 -17.05 -8.41 -12.37
CA ASP A 51 -17.59 -7.49 -11.38
C ASP A 51 -16.47 -6.81 -10.57
N LEU A 52 -16.85 -5.77 -9.83
CA LEU A 52 -15.88 -4.95 -9.11
C LEU A 52 -15.12 -5.76 -8.05
N GLN A 53 -15.80 -6.65 -7.33
CA GLN A 53 -15.22 -7.43 -6.27
C GLN A 53 -14.19 -8.44 -6.81
N ASP A 54 -14.53 -9.12 -7.89
CA ASP A 54 -13.65 -10.06 -8.56
C ASP A 54 -12.44 -9.36 -9.17
N LEU A 55 -12.60 -8.17 -9.74
CA LEU A 55 -11.48 -7.38 -10.25
C LEU A 55 -10.56 -6.89 -9.11
N TYR A 56 -11.12 -6.42 -8.00
CA TYR A 56 -10.30 -6.01 -6.84
C TYR A 56 -9.52 -7.17 -6.24
N ARG A 57 -10.14 -8.35 -6.14
CA ARG A 57 -9.45 -9.58 -5.73
C ARG A 57 -8.36 -9.97 -6.74
N HIS A 58 -8.68 -9.94 -8.02
CA HIS A 58 -7.74 -10.28 -9.09
C HIS A 58 -6.49 -9.41 -9.06
N TYR A 59 -6.65 -8.10 -8.84
CA TYR A 59 -5.54 -7.15 -8.77
C TYR A 59 -4.92 -7.01 -7.36
N GLY A 60 -5.40 -7.74 -6.35
CA GLY A 60 -4.84 -7.68 -5.00
C GLY A 60 -5.02 -6.31 -4.32
N ILE A 61 -6.14 -5.65 -4.58
CA ILE A 61 -6.54 -4.39 -3.93
C ILE A 61 -7.84 -4.54 -3.11
N ASP A 62 -8.28 -5.78 -2.91
CA ASP A 62 -9.40 -6.11 -2.04
C ASP A 62 -9.02 -6.06 -0.55
N SER A 63 -10.02 -6.27 0.30
CA SER A 63 -9.83 -6.19 1.76
C SER A 63 -8.84 -7.23 2.26
N ASP A 64 -8.83 -8.44 1.70
CA ASP A 64 -7.91 -9.51 2.10
C ASP A 64 -6.46 -9.15 1.77
N ALA A 65 -6.20 -8.58 0.59
CA ALA A 65 -4.87 -8.10 0.23
C ALA A 65 -4.39 -6.93 1.12
N ILE A 66 -5.29 -6.02 1.49
CA ILE A 66 -4.98 -4.92 2.42
C ILE A 66 -4.62 -5.46 3.81
N LEU A 67 -5.39 -6.43 4.31
CA LEU A 67 -5.13 -7.07 5.60
C LEU A 67 -3.81 -7.85 5.59
N ASP A 68 -3.51 -8.57 4.52
CA ASP A 68 -2.22 -9.28 4.37
C ASP A 68 -1.04 -8.30 4.36
N ALA A 69 -1.13 -7.21 3.60
CA ALA A 69 -0.10 -6.16 3.58
C ALA A 69 0.12 -5.55 4.98
N ALA A 70 -0.96 -5.25 5.70
CA ALA A 70 -0.89 -4.74 7.07
C ALA A 70 -0.30 -5.78 8.04
N ALA A 71 -0.68 -7.05 7.93
CA ALA A 71 -0.13 -8.13 8.74
C ALA A 71 1.37 -8.31 8.50
N ARG A 72 1.81 -8.33 7.23
CA ARG A 72 3.23 -8.37 6.85
C ARG A 72 4.01 -7.19 7.41
N ALA A 73 3.43 -5.99 7.38
CA ALA A 73 4.03 -4.80 7.97
C ALA A 73 4.22 -4.93 9.49
N CYS A 74 3.21 -5.44 10.20
CA CYS A 74 3.25 -5.67 11.65
C CYS A 74 4.24 -6.77 12.03
N ILE A 75 4.22 -7.93 11.35
CA ILE A 75 5.12 -9.06 11.63
C ILE A 75 6.57 -8.62 11.46
N ARG A 76 6.89 -7.95 10.35
CA ARG A 76 8.26 -7.49 10.10
C ARG A 76 8.75 -6.50 11.16
N ARG A 77 7.85 -5.69 11.73
CA ARG A 77 8.19 -4.79 12.84
C ARG A 77 8.54 -5.58 14.11
N LEU A 78 7.91 -6.73 14.35
CA LEU A 78 8.18 -7.58 15.52
C LEU A 78 9.48 -8.39 15.40
N GLU A 79 9.94 -8.65 14.17
CA GLU A 79 11.17 -9.41 13.87
C GLU A 79 12.45 -8.57 13.91
N GLY A 80 12.35 -7.24 13.88
CA GLY A 80 13.47 -6.30 13.92
C GLY A 80 13.58 -5.57 15.24
#